data_AF-A0A1G3D0X8-F1
#
_entry.id   AF-A0A1G3D0X8-F1
#
_cell.length_a   1.000
_cell.length_b   1.000
_cell.length_c   1.000
_cell.angle_alpha   90.00
_cell.angle_beta   90.00
_cell.angle_gamma   90.00
#
_symmetry.space_group_name_H-M   'P 1'
#
loop_
_entity.id
_entity.type
_entity.pdbx_description
1 polymer ?
#
loop_
_entity_poly.entity_id
_entity_poly.type
_entity_poly.pdbx_seq_one_letter_code
_entity_poly.pdbx_strand_id
1 'polypeptide(L)'
;MKSSDYDDAVSRAYYAVFHAAQALLLTEGERAETHKGIVMLFGLLFVKTGKFSKNIGKYLANLKDDRESGDYEVFSYIDKETAEAAISEAKQFLKEAKLYLEGLGVTF
;
A
#
# COMPACT_ATOMS: atom_id res chain seq x y z
N MET A 1 -6.20 -0.63 -22.73
CA MET A 1 -6.52 -0.20 -21.36
C MET A 1 -6.88 1.27 -21.46
N LYS A 2 -8.15 1.60 -21.22
CA LYS A 2 -8.68 2.96 -21.26
C LYS A 2 -8.32 3.67 -19.95
N SER A 3 -8.38 5.00 -19.89
CA SER A 3 -8.03 5.76 -18.67
C SER A 3 -8.72 5.23 -17.40
N SER A 4 -10.02 4.93 -17.50
CA SER A 4 -10.81 4.36 -16.41
C SER A 4 -10.29 3.00 -15.90
N ASP A 5 -9.59 2.22 -16.73
CA ASP A 5 -9.01 0.95 -16.31
C ASP A 5 -7.71 1.16 -15.50
N TYR A 6 -6.98 2.26 -15.75
CA TYR A 6 -5.75 2.61 -15.01
C TYR A 6 -6.09 3.13 -13.61
N ASP A 7 -7.10 3.99 -13.49
CA ASP A 7 -7.60 4.49 -12.21
C ASP A 7 -8.08 3.33 -11.31
N ASP A 8 -8.86 2.41 -11.89
CA ASP A 8 -9.31 1.20 -11.21
C ASP A 8 -8.15 0.31 -10.75
N ALA A 9 -7.12 0.17 -11.59
CA ALA A 9 -5.94 -0.63 -11.26
C ALA A 9 -5.18 -0.05 -10.06
N VAL A 10 -4.94 1.27 -10.04
CA VAL A 10 -4.28 1.97 -8.92
C VAL A 10 -5.11 1.86 -7.65
N SER A 11 -6.42 2.11 -7.74
CA SER A 11 -7.32 1.99 -6.58
C SER A 11 -7.29 0.57 -5.97
N ARG A 12 -7.36 -0.47 -6.80
CA ARG A 12 -7.27 -1.87 -6.34
C ARG A 12 -5.90 -2.21 -5.76
N ALA A 13 -4.82 -1.73 -6.37
CA ALA A 13 -3.47 -1.90 -5.87
C ALA A 13 -3.31 -1.28 -4.47
N TYR A 14 -3.83 -0.06 -4.28
CA TYR A 14 -3.84 0.61 -2.98
C TYR A 14 -4.62 -0.18 -1.93
N TYR A 15 -5.87 -0.58 -2.21
CA TYR A 15 -6.68 -1.27 -1.22
C TYR A 15 -6.13 -2.64 -0.82
N ALA A 16 -5.49 -3.36 -1.74
CA ALA A 16 -4.81 -4.61 -1.42
C ALA A 16 -3.69 -4.37 -0.37
N VAL A 17 -2.87 -3.33 -0.59
CA VAL A 17 -1.80 -2.95 0.33
C VAL A 17 -2.35 -2.38 1.63
N PHE A 18 -3.42 -1.60 1.59
CA PHE A 18 -4.11 -1.07 2.78
C PHE A 18 -4.54 -2.20 3.72
N HIS A 19 -5.21 -3.23 3.19
CA HIS A 19 -5.65 -4.36 4.01
C HIS A 19 -4.48 -5.18 4.56
N ALA A 20 -3.42 -5.39 3.78
CA ALA A 20 -2.22 -6.05 4.26
C ALA A 20 -1.50 -5.25 5.36
N ALA A 21 -1.35 -3.93 5.18
CA ALA A 21 -0.81 -3.04 6.22
C ALA A 21 -1.69 -3.05 7.47
N GLN A 22 -3.01 -3.14 7.32
CA GLN A 22 -3.92 -3.22 8.45
C GLN A 22 -3.76 -4.54 9.22
N ALA A 23 -3.59 -5.66 8.51
CA ALA A 23 -3.30 -6.96 9.12
C ALA A 23 -1.96 -6.95 9.88
N LEU A 24 -0.93 -6.31 9.31
CA LEU A 24 0.35 -6.10 9.99
C LEU A 24 0.18 -5.26 11.26
N LEU A 25 -0.52 -4.13 11.22
CA LEU A 25 -0.76 -3.32 12.42
C LEU A 25 -1.46 -4.11 13.54
N LEU A 26 -2.38 -5.02 13.18
CA LEU A 26 -3.04 -5.88 14.16
C LEU A 26 -2.06 -6.83 14.88
N THR A 27 -0.95 -7.23 14.25
CA THR A 27 0.08 -8.03 14.94
C THR A 27 0.83 -7.25 16.02
N GLU A 28 0.78 -5.92 15.95
CA GLU A 28 1.32 -5.01 16.97
C GLU A 28 0.23 -4.52 17.95
N GLY A 29 -1.01 -5.03 17.83
CA GLY A 29 -2.14 -4.58 18.65
C GLY A 29 -2.72 -3.23 18.24
N GLU A 30 -2.36 -2.72 17.06
CA GLU A 30 -2.71 -1.38 16.60
C GLU A 30 -3.70 -1.41 15.42
N ARG A 31 -4.46 -0.31 15.25
CA ARG A 31 -5.39 -0.16 14.12
C ARG A 31 -5.37 1.27 13.59
N ALA A 32 -5.36 1.42 12.27
CA ALA A 32 -5.52 2.72 11.64
C ALA A 32 -6.98 2.97 11.28
N GLU A 33 -7.50 4.15 11.61
CA GLU A 33 -8.86 4.56 11.24
C GLU A 33 -8.89 5.41 9.96
N THR A 34 -7.72 5.83 9.47
CA THR A 34 -7.61 6.72 8.30
C THR A 34 -6.50 6.28 7.36
N HIS A 35 -6.63 6.64 6.08
CA HIS A 35 -5.61 6.40 5.05
C HIS A 35 -4.27 7.08 5.36
N LYS A 36 -4.27 8.25 6.03
CA LYS A 36 -3.02 8.86 6.51
C LYS A 36 -2.47 8.14 7.74
N GLY A 37 -3.36 7.72 8.65
CA GLY A 37 -3.00 6.96 9.85
C GLY A 37 -2.28 5.66 9.54
N ILE A 38 -2.69 4.92 8.50
CA ILE A 38 -2.05 3.65 8.15
C ILE A 38 -0.60 3.83 7.71
N VAL A 39 -0.31 4.87 6.90
CA VAL A 39 1.06 5.21 6.46
C VAL A 39 1.93 5.59 7.65
N MET A 40 1.40 6.44 8.56
CA MET A 40 2.13 6.89 9.75
C MET A 40 2.44 5.74 10.72
N LEU A 41 1.44 4.95 11.09
CA LEU A 41 1.61 3.82 12.02
C LEU A 41 2.52 2.75 11.42
N PHE A 42 2.36 2.43 10.13
CA PHE A 42 3.25 1.48 9.45
C PHE A 42 4.71 1.97 9.47
N GLY A 43 4.93 3.23 9.12
CA GLY A 43 6.26 3.85 9.17
C GLY A 43 6.88 3.82 10.57
N LEU A 44 6.08 4.08 11.61
CA LEU A 44 6.53 4.08 13.00
C LEU A 44 6.88 2.69 13.52
N LEU A 45 5.98 1.72 13.33
CA LEU A 45 6.06 0.42 13.99
C LEU A 45 6.87 -0.62 13.22
N PHE A 46 6.97 -0.47 11.89
CA PHE A 46 7.62 -1.46 11.03
C PHE A 46 8.88 -0.93 10.34
N VAL A 47 8.86 0.31 9.85
CA VAL A 47 10.02 0.86 9.12
C VAL A 47 11.07 1.42 10.08
N LYS A 48 10.67 2.26 11.04
CA LYS A 48 11.63 2.84 12.01
C LYS A 48 12.25 1.80 12.94
N THR A 49 11.56 0.69 13.18
CA THR A 49 12.05 -0.43 14.01
C THR A 49 12.89 -1.43 13.21
N GLY A 50 13.01 -1.26 11.89
CA GLY A 50 13.81 -2.13 11.02
C GLY A 50 13.16 -3.47 10.65
N LYS A 51 11.89 -3.69 11.00
CA LYS A 51 11.13 -4.90 10.60
C LYS A 51 10.89 -4.94 9.09
N PHE A 52 10.73 -3.78 8.47
CA PHE A 52 10.60 -3.61 7.02
C PHE A 52 11.57 -2.54 6.51
N SER A 53 12.00 -2.69 5.26
CA SER A 53 12.87 -1.69 4.62
C SER A 53 12.12 -0.38 4.35
N LYS A 54 12.88 0.72 4.23
CA LYS A 54 12.32 2.04 3.87
C LYS A 54 11.53 2.03 2.56
N ASN A 55 11.90 1.17 1.61
CA ASN A 55 11.22 1.09 0.32
C ASN A 55 9.79 0.55 0.45
N ILE A 56 9.56 -0.41 1.35
CA ILE A 56 8.20 -0.94 1.59
C ILE A 56 7.30 0.13 2.18
N GLY A 57 7.82 0.97 3.09
CA GLY A 57 7.09 2.13 3.59
C GLY A 57 6.76 3.15 2.51
N LYS A 58 7.68 3.37 1.55
CA LYS A 58 7.46 4.27 0.42
C LYS A 58 6.36 3.76 -0.51
N TYR A 59 6.33 2.46 -0.82
CA TYR A 59 5.27 1.87 -1.67
C TYR A 59 3.87 2.14 -1.12
N LEU A 60 3.66 1.96 0.19
CA LEU A 60 2.37 2.26 0.81
C LEU A 60 2.01 3.76 0.71
N ALA A 61 2.99 4.66 0.85
CA ALA A 61 2.77 6.10 0.71
C ALA A 61 2.45 6.49 -0.75
N ASN A 62 3.24 6.01 -1.71
CA ASN A 62 3.04 6.24 -3.14
C ASN A 62 1.65 5.78 -3.59
N LEU A 63 1.28 4.54 -3.29
CA LEU A 63 -0.03 4.00 -3.63
C LEU A 63 -1.20 4.80 -3.04
N LYS A 64 -1.03 5.35 -1.84
CA LYS A 64 -2.03 6.22 -1.19
C LYS A 64 -2.14 7.57 -1.90
N ASP A 65 -1.03 8.11 -2.39
CA ASP A 65 -0.98 9.39 -3.10
C ASP A 65 -1.49 9.24 -4.55
N ASP A 66 -1.11 8.17 -5.25
CA ASP A 66 -1.60 7.85 -6.60
C ASP A 66 -3.12 7.64 -6.60
N ARG A 67 -3.66 6.95 -5.59
CA ARG A 67 -5.10 6.74 -5.42
C ARG A 67 -5.87 8.04 -5.10
N GLU A 68 -5.25 9.02 -4.43
CA GLU A 68 -5.88 10.33 -4.21
C GLU A 68 -5.80 11.23 -5.46
N SER A 69 -4.75 11.04 -6.28
CA SER A 69 -4.52 11.84 -7.49
C SER A 69 -5.56 11.57 -8.60
N GLY A 70 -6.08 10.34 -8.69
CA GLY A 70 -7.18 9.99 -9.59
C GLY A 70 -8.54 10.64 -9.23
N ASP A 71 -8.72 11.06 -7.97
CA ASP A 71 -9.98 11.63 -7.47
C ASP A 71 -10.03 13.18 -7.55
N TYR A 72 -8.89 13.87 -7.75
CA TYR A 72 -8.78 15.33 -7.49
C TYR A 72 -8.39 16.24 -8.66
N GLU A 73 -7.98 15.72 -9.81
CA GLU A 73 -7.51 16.55 -10.92
C GLU A 73 -8.29 16.21 -12.19
N VAL A 74 -9.18 17.12 -12.60
CA VAL A 74 -9.92 17.08 -13.88
C VAL A 74 -8.99 16.97 -15.11
N PHE A 75 -7.66 17.08 -14.92
CA PHE A 75 -6.62 17.01 -15.95
C PHE A 75 -5.50 15.98 -15.69
N SER A 76 -5.52 15.22 -14.59
CA SER A 76 -4.51 14.19 -14.29
C SER A 76 -5.09 12.81 -14.58
N TYR A 77 -4.94 12.33 -15.80
CA TYR A 77 -5.27 10.96 -16.12
C TYR A 77 -4.14 10.07 -15.60
N ILE A 78 -4.44 9.06 -14.76
CA ILE A 78 -3.47 8.02 -14.44
C ILE A 78 -3.08 7.34 -15.74
N ASP A 79 -1.80 7.46 -16.09
CA ASP A 79 -1.28 6.83 -17.28
C ASP A 79 -0.92 5.35 -17.02
N LYS A 80 -0.54 4.69 -18.10
CA LYS A 80 -0.16 3.28 -18.05
C LYS A 80 1.06 3.04 -17.13
N GLU A 81 2.03 3.95 -17.12
CA GLU A 81 3.27 3.80 -16.37
C GLU A 81 2.99 3.89 -14.87
N THR A 82 2.19 4.86 -14.43
CA THR A 82 1.73 4.96 -13.04
C THR A 82 0.95 3.72 -12.61
N ALA A 83 0.02 3.22 -13.44
CA ALA A 83 -0.73 2.02 -13.12
C ALA A 83 0.16 0.76 -13.02
N GLU A 84 1.12 0.60 -13.92
CA GLU A 84 2.09 -0.51 -13.88
C GLU A 84 3.01 -0.42 -12.66
N ALA A 85 3.46 0.79 -12.31
CA ALA A 85 4.25 1.05 -11.10
C ALA A 85 3.45 0.69 -9.85
N ALA A 86 2.21 1.17 -9.71
CA ALA A 86 1.33 0.85 -8.59
C ALA A 86 1.13 -0.66 -8.42
N ILE A 87 0.87 -1.39 -9.52
CA ILE A 87 0.74 -2.85 -9.48
C ILE A 87 2.04 -3.51 -9.01
N SER A 88 3.19 -3.04 -9.49
CA SER A 88 4.50 -3.57 -9.12
C SER A 88 4.80 -3.35 -7.63
N GLU A 89 4.61 -2.12 -7.15
CA GLU A 89 4.79 -1.75 -5.75
C GLU A 89 3.86 -2.54 -4.83
N ALA A 90 2.59 -2.69 -5.20
CA ALA A 90 1.64 -3.49 -4.45
C ALA A 90 2.05 -4.95 -4.36
N LYS A 91 2.51 -5.56 -5.46
CA LYS A 91 3.01 -6.95 -5.45
C LYS A 91 4.19 -7.13 -4.51
N GLN A 92 5.14 -6.19 -4.50
CA GLN A 92 6.30 -6.27 -3.63
C GLN A 92 5.92 -6.09 -2.16
N PHE A 93 5.05 -5.12 -1.86
CA PHE A 93 4.53 -4.94 -0.50
C PHE A 93 3.82 -6.19 0.00
N LEU A 94 2.90 -6.76 -0.79
CA LEU A 94 2.14 -7.95 -0.41
C LEU A 94 3.02 -9.16 -0.20
N LYS A 95 4.08 -9.32 -1.01
CA LYS A 95 5.06 -10.39 -0.84
C LYS A 95 5.77 -10.29 0.51
N GLU A 96 6.29 -9.11 0.85
CA GLU A 96 6.99 -8.89 2.12
C GLU A 96 6.03 -9.02 3.32
N ALA A 97 4.81 -8.49 3.20
CA ALA A 97 3.78 -8.62 4.23
C ALA A 97 3.43 -10.09 4.49
N LYS A 98 3.26 -10.88 3.42
CA LYS A 98 2.99 -12.32 3.52
C LYS A 98 4.15 -13.04 4.22
N LEU A 99 5.39 -12.84 3.78
CA LEU A 99 6.57 -13.47 4.39
C LEU A 99 6.69 -13.13 5.88
N TYR A 100 6.43 -11.88 6.25
CA TYR A 100 6.45 -11.43 7.64
C TYR A 100 5.37 -12.14 8.47
N LEU A 101 4.14 -12.21 7.98
CA LEU A 101 3.01 -12.83 8.67
C LEU A 101 3.18 -14.36 8.80
N GLU A 102 3.69 -15.02 7.76
CA GLU A 102 4.06 -16.44 7.81
C GLU A 102 5.15 -16.70 8.85
N GLY A 103 6.14 -15.80 8.97
CA GLY A 103 7.18 -15.85 10.01
C GLY A 103 6.62 -15.72 11.44
N LEU A 104 5.44 -15.14 11.61
CA LEU A 104 4.71 -15.06 12.88
C LEU A 104 3.76 -16.24 13.11
N GLY A 105 3.67 -17.19 12.17
CA GLY A 105 2.75 -18.34 12.22
C GLY A 105 1.32 -18.03 11.78
N VAL A 106 1.07 -16.86 11.17
CA VAL A 106 -0.23 -16.51 10.59
C VAL A 106 -0.29 -17.04 9.16
N THR A 107 -1.22 -17.96 8.88
CA THR A 107 -1.42 -18.55 7.54
C THR A 107 -2.72 -18.05 6.91
N PHE A 108 -2.71 -17.84 5.58
CA PHE A 108 -3.84 -17.41 4.76
C PHE A 108 -4.19 -18.47 3.72
#